data_AF-A0A2V4BX52-F1
#
_entry.id   AF-A0A2V4BX52-F1
#
_cell.length_a   1.000
_cell.length_b   1.000
_cell.length_c   1.000
_cell.angle_alpha   90.00
_cell.angle_beta   90.00
_cell.angle_gamma   90.00
#
_symmetry.space_group_name_H-M   'P 1'
#
loop_
_entity.id
_entity.type
_entity.pdbx_description
1 polymer ?
#
loop_
_entity_poly.entity_id
_entity_poly.type
_entity_poly.pdbx_seq_one_letter_code
_entity_poly.pdbx_strand_id
1 'polypeptide(L)'
;MGKLGCICGHIIVDRTDNISYKAHFIRDQDLDAINYNEDINSFINAIKNSEREKWLKKYFDSELYQNLPDSDVINDIILRYKLKYENEMFLCEKCGRIKIQKGTENKFISFLPEDNQWIDIFKGLS
;
A
#
# COMPACT_ATOMS: atom_id res chain seq x y z
N MET A 1 -5.48 11.78 -5.30
CA MET A 1 -6.67 11.54 -6.15
C MET A 1 -6.20 11.16 -7.55
N GLY A 2 -6.32 9.88 -7.91
CA GLY A 2 -5.92 9.34 -9.21
C GLY A 2 -7.12 9.10 -10.13
N LYS A 3 -6.88 9.08 -11.44
CA LYS A 3 -7.88 8.68 -12.44
C LYS A 3 -7.26 7.61 -13.34
N LEU A 4 -7.99 6.53 -13.57
CA LEU A 4 -7.55 5.41 -14.41
C LEU A 4 -8.57 5.13 -15.52
N GLY A 5 -8.11 5.13 -16.76
CA GLY A 5 -8.96 4.81 -17.91
C GLY A 5 -9.21 3.30 -18.04
N CYS A 6 -10.48 2.92 -18.23
CA CYS A 6 -10.87 1.57 -18.64
C CYS A 6 -11.02 1.48 -20.16
N ILE A 7 -10.81 0.29 -20.72
CA ILE A 7 -10.93 0.01 -22.16
C ILE A 7 -12.38 0.24 -22.64
N CYS A 8 -13.38 0.12 -21.77
CA CYS A 8 -14.79 0.40 -22.08
C CYS A 8 -15.15 1.90 -22.13
N GLY A 9 -14.16 2.79 -21.96
CA GLY A 9 -14.34 4.25 -21.92
C GLY A 9 -14.75 4.81 -20.55
N HIS A 10 -14.97 3.97 -19.54
CA HIS A 10 -15.23 4.42 -18.18
C HIS A 10 -13.94 4.91 -17.49
N ILE A 11 -14.04 5.91 -16.63
CA ILE A 11 -12.93 6.43 -15.81
C ILE A 11 -13.14 5.95 -14.38
N ILE A 12 -12.24 5.10 -13.89
CA ILE A 12 -12.18 4.68 -12.49
C ILE A 12 -11.50 5.80 -11.71
N VAL A 13 -12.07 6.21 -10.58
CA VAL A 13 -11.56 7.34 -9.81
C VAL A 13 -11.18 6.91 -8.40
N ASP A 14 -9.93 7.18 -8.02
CA ASP A 14 -9.46 6.92 -6.66
C ASP A 14 -9.64 8.20 -5.81
N ARG A 15 -10.80 8.30 -5.12
CA ARG A 15 -11.25 9.52 -4.43
C ARG A 15 -11.03 9.51 -2.91
N THR A 16 -11.17 8.36 -2.26
CA THR A 16 -11.19 8.22 -0.79
C THR A 16 -10.59 6.90 -0.36
N ASP A 17 -10.28 6.77 0.92
CA ASP A 17 -10.08 5.47 1.54
C ASP A 17 -11.45 4.74 1.64
N ASN A 18 -11.43 3.40 1.65
CA ASN A 18 -12.62 2.54 1.71
C ASN A 18 -13.53 2.58 0.46
N ILE A 19 -13.02 2.11 -0.68
CA ILE A 19 -13.74 2.04 -1.95
C ILE A 19 -14.03 0.57 -2.29
N SER A 20 -15.29 0.23 -2.57
CA SER A 20 -15.73 -1.15 -2.85
C SER A 20 -15.14 -1.78 -4.11
N TYR A 21 -14.60 -0.97 -5.03
CA TYR A 21 -13.95 -1.39 -6.26
C TYR A 21 -12.42 -1.25 -6.25
N LYS A 22 -11.81 -0.98 -5.08
CA LYS A 22 -10.36 -0.93 -4.90
C LYS A 22 -9.93 -2.06 -3.97
N ALA A 23 -8.87 -2.77 -4.32
CA ALA A 23 -8.22 -3.72 -3.44
C ALA A 23 -6.71 -3.55 -3.48
N HIS A 24 -6.08 -4.00 -2.40
CA HIS A 24 -4.64 -4.03 -2.25
C HIS A 24 -4.16 -5.48 -2.27
N PHE A 25 -3.00 -5.72 -2.86
CA PHE A 25 -2.42 -7.06 -2.90
C PHE A 25 -0.91 -7.03 -2.73
N ILE A 26 -0.40 -8.15 -2.25
CA ILE A 26 1.02 -8.46 -2.15
C ILE A 26 1.27 -9.70 -3.00
N ARG A 27 2.37 -9.74 -3.75
CA ARG A 27 2.74 -10.95 -4.48
C ARG A 27 3.29 -11.97 -3.49
N ASP A 28 2.98 -13.24 -3.71
CA ASP A 28 3.42 -14.32 -2.83
C ASP A 28 4.94 -14.32 -2.60
N GLN A 29 5.72 -14.16 -3.67
CA GLN A 29 7.19 -14.04 -3.63
C GLN A 29 7.74 -12.87 -2.80
N ASP A 30 6.91 -11.86 -2.53
CA ASP A 30 7.27 -10.67 -1.76
C ASP A 30 6.80 -10.77 -0.30
N LEU A 31 5.91 -11.73 0.02
CA LEU A 31 5.27 -11.84 1.33
C LEU A 31 6.28 -12.05 2.45
N ASP A 32 7.22 -12.98 2.25
CA ASP A 32 8.28 -13.28 3.23
C ASP A 32 9.30 -12.13 3.35
N ALA A 33 9.39 -11.26 2.34
CA ALA A 33 10.27 -10.09 2.39
C ALA A 33 9.68 -8.95 3.24
N ILE A 34 8.39 -9.03 3.61
CA ILE A 34 7.75 -8.09 4.53
C ILE A 34 8.16 -8.45 5.96
N ASN A 35 9.28 -7.88 6.39
CA ASN A 35 9.76 -8.00 7.76
C ASN A 35 10.21 -6.64 8.30
N TYR A 36 9.30 -5.95 8.97
CA TYR A 36 9.57 -4.68 9.67
C TYR A 36 10.06 -4.89 11.11
N ASN A 37 10.10 -6.12 11.62
CA ASN A 37 10.45 -6.38 13.02
C ASN A 37 11.89 -5.99 13.33
N GLU A 38 12.81 -6.18 12.38
CA GLU A 38 14.21 -5.79 12.55
C GLU A 38 14.36 -4.29 12.74
N ASP A 39 13.67 -3.49 11.91
CA ASP A 39 13.68 -2.04 11.98
C ASP A 39 13.01 -1.52 13.26
N ILE A 40 11.87 -2.09 13.65
CA ILE A 40 11.20 -1.75 14.91
C ILE A 40 12.10 -2.09 16.11
N ASN A 41 12.71 -3.27 16.14
CA ASN A 41 13.63 -3.66 17.21
C ASN A 41 14.85 -2.74 17.27
N SER A 42 15.39 -2.36 16.11
CA SER A 42 16.47 -1.39 15.99
C SER A 42 16.09 -0.04 16.60
N PHE A 43 14.89 0.45 16.29
CA PHE A 43 14.34 1.68 16.85
C PHE A 43 14.14 1.60 18.37
N ILE A 44 13.53 0.52 18.87
CA ILE A 44 13.34 0.28 20.32
C ILE A 44 14.68 0.27 21.06
N ASN A 45 15.70 -0.37 20.48
CA ASN A 45 17.04 -0.39 21.07
C ASN A 45 17.69 1.00 21.08
N ALA A 46 17.48 1.80 20.03
CA ALA A 46 17.94 3.19 20.00
C ALA A 46 17.28 4.03 21.10
N ILE A 47 15.99 3.85 21.36
CA ILE A 47 15.29 4.51 22.47
C ILE A 47 15.92 4.11 23.81
N LYS A 48 16.10 2.81 24.06
CA LYS A 48 16.70 2.29 25.30
C LYS A 48 18.10 2.85 25.57
N ASN A 49 18.87 3.08 24.51
CA ASN A 49 20.23 3.60 24.59
C ASN A 49 20.33 5.13 24.51
N SER A 50 19.20 5.86 24.53
CA SER A 50 19.16 7.33 24.34
C SER A 50 19.77 7.80 23.02
N GLU A 51 19.74 6.95 21.97
CA GLU A 51 20.24 7.22 20.62
C GLU A 51 19.12 7.50 19.60
N ARG A 52 17.91 7.78 20.07
CA ARG A 52 16.70 7.95 19.24
C ARG A 52 16.90 8.94 18.07
N GLU A 53 17.34 10.16 18.35
CA GLU A 53 17.50 11.21 17.33
C GLU A 53 18.53 10.83 16.26
N LYS A 54 19.64 10.22 16.69
CA LYS A 54 20.69 9.70 15.80
C LYS A 54 20.14 8.60 14.89
N TRP A 55 19.32 7.71 15.43
CA TRP A 55 18.66 6.65 14.66
C TRP A 55 17.67 7.23 13.65
N LEU A 56 16.80 8.16 14.07
CA LEU A 56 15.81 8.81 13.19
C LEU A 56 16.47 9.51 12.01
N LYS A 57 17.54 10.28 12.27
CA LYS A 57 18.30 10.96 11.22
C LYS A 57 18.90 9.95 10.23
N LYS A 58 19.41 8.83 10.71
CA LYS A 58 19.98 7.78 9.85
C LYS A 58 18.91 7.04 9.02
N TYR A 59 17.76 6.74 9.62
CA TYR A 59 16.74 5.88 9.00
C TYR A 59 15.80 6.64 8.04
N PHE A 60 15.39 7.85 8.42
CA PHE A 60 14.46 8.66 7.62
C PHE A 60 15.13 9.75 6.80
N ASP A 61 16.40 10.08 7.08
CA ASP A 61 17.11 11.21 6.48
C ASP A 61 16.31 12.53 6.58
N SER A 62 15.66 12.74 7.73
CA SER A 62 14.76 13.88 7.93
C SER A 62 14.72 14.31 9.40
N GLU A 63 14.79 15.62 9.61
CA GLU A 63 14.66 16.23 10.94
C GLU A 63 13.20 16.33 11.40
N LEU A 64 12.23 16.08 10.50
CA LEU A 64 10.79 16.14 10.80
C LEU A 64 10.34 15.12 11.86
N TYR A 65 11.10 14.05 12.05
CA TYR A 65 10.75 12.95 12.95
C TYR A 65 11.14 13.19 14.41
N GLN A 66 11.94 14.23 14.71
CA GLN A 66 12.45 14.48 16.06
C GLN A 66 11.32 14.65 17.09
N ASN A 67 10.24 15.33 16.70
CA ASN A 67 9.11 15.63 17.58
C ASN A 67 7.93 14.65 17.46
N LEU A 68 8.05 13.62 16.60
CA LEU A 68 6.97 12.64 16.46
C LEU A 68 6.95 11.68 17.65
N PRO A 69 5.77 11.26 18.12
CA PRO A 69 5.61 10.12 19.02
C PRO A 69 6.26 8.85 18.47
N ASP A 70 6.76 7.98 19.35
CA ASP A 70 7.36 6.70 18.94
C ASP A 70 6.36 5.79 18.22
N SER A 71 5.07 5.89 18.55
CA SER A 71 3.98 5.19 17.84
C SER A 71 3.92 5.58 16.37
N ASP A 72 4.09 6.87 16.06
CA ASP A 72 3.99 7.39 14.71
C ASP A 72 5.22 6.98 13.90
N VAL A 73 6.39 6.98 14.54
CA VAL A 73 7.62 6.44 13.96
C VAL A 73 7.46 4.95 13.61
N ILE A 74 6.93 4.16 14.53
CA ILE A 74 6.68 2.72 14.31
C ILE A 74 5.68 2.52 13.16
N ASN A 75 4.60 3.31 13.15
CA ASN A 75 3.62 3.26 12.07
C ASN A 75 4.27 3.59 10.72
N ASP A 76 5.14 4.59 10.65
CA ASP A 76 5.85 4.95 9.41
C ASP A 76 6.85 3.88 8.96
N ILE A 77 7.50 3.17 9.89
CA ILE A 77 8.29 1.97 9.56
C ILE A 77 7.39 0.95 8.87
N ILE A 78 6.23 0.62 9.44
CA ILE A 78 5.29 -0.35 8.86
C ILE A 78 4.78 0.14 7.49
N LEU A 79 4.40 1.41 7.37
CA LEU A 79 3.92 2.00 6.12
C LEU A 79 4.96 1.95 5.01
N ARG A 80 6.26 2.12 5.31
CA ARG A 80 7.33 2.00 4.31
C ARG A 80 7.35 0.63 3.65
N TYR A 81 7.17 -0.44 4.43
CA TYR A 81 7.08 -1.80 3.88
C TYR A 81 5.78 -1.98 3.09
N LYS A 82 4.66 -1.48 3.61
CA LYS A 82 3.37 -1.49 2.90
C LYS A 82 3.52 -0.83 1.52
N LEU A 83 4.04 0.40 1.44
CA LEU A 83 4.23 1.13 0.19
C LEU A 83 5.23 0.45 -0.78
N LYS A 84 6.18 -0.31 -0.25
CA LYS A 84 7.19 -0.99 -1.06
C LYS A 84 6.66 -2.26 -1.73
N TYR A 85 5.83 -3.03 -1.02
CA TYR A 85 5.42 -4.38 -1.43
C TYR A 85 3.95 -4.48 -1.84
N GLU A 86 3.10 -3.60 -1.32
CA GLU A 86 1.68 -3.59 -1.63
C GLU A 86 1.41 -2.85 -2.95
N ASN A 87 0.59 -3.45 -3.77
CA ASN A 87 0.13 -2.89 -5.03
C ASN A 87 -1.38 -2.75 -5.06
N GLU A 88 -1.84 -1.91 -5.97
CA GLU A 88 -3.25 -1.61 -6.12
C GLU A 88 -3.88 -2.38 -7.28
N MET A 89 -5.13 -2.76 -7.09
CA MET A 89 -6.00 -3.20 -8.16
C MET A 89 -7.36 -2.52 -8.08
N PHE A 90 -7.98 -2.35 -9.25
CA PHE A 90 -9.25 -1.65 -9.40
C PHE A 90 -10.21 -2.45 -10.26
N LEU A 91 -11.46 -2.56 -9.81
CA LEU A 91 -12.56 -3.12 -10.57
C LEU A 91 -13.26 -2.00 -11.35
N CYS A 92 -13.48 -2.19 -12.65
CA CYS A 92 -14.30 -1.27 -13.41
C CYS A 92 -15.78 -1.53 -13.12
N GLU A 93 -16.44 -0.60 -12.43
CA GLU A 93 -17.86 -0.68 -12.07
C GLU A 93 -18.81 -0.81 -13.27
N LYS A 94 -18.37 -0.42 -14.48
CA LYS A 94 -19.18 -0.47 -15.69
C LYS A 94 -19.09 -1.79 -16.46
N CYS A 95 -17.93 -2.45 -16.47
CA CYS A 95 -17.71 -3.63 -17.33
C CYS A 95 -17.00 -4.80 -16.65
N GLY A 96 -16.73 -4.71 -15.35
CA GLY A 96 -16.10 -5.78 -14.58
C GLY A 96 -14.60 -5.99 -14.81
N ARG A 97 -13.98 -5.26 -15.75
CA ARG A 97 -12.53 -5.40 -15.98
C ARG A 97 -11.73 -5.06 -14.72
N ILE A 98 -10.82 -5.95 -14.35
CA ILE A 98 -9.89 -5.72 -13.26
C ILE A 98 -8.62 -5.09 -13.84
N LYS A 99 -8.19 -3.98 -13.25
CA LYS A 99 -6.93 -3.30 -13.53
C LYS A 99 -5.96 -3.63 -12.42
N ILE A 100 -4.87 -4.31 -12.74
CA ILE A 100 -3.86 -4.74 -11.77
C ILE A 100 -2.58 -3.96 -12.02
N GLN A 101 -2.02 -3.36 -10.98
CA GLN A 101 -0.75 -2.66 -11.07
C GLN A 101 0.40 -3.62 -11.40
N LYS A 102 1.22 -3.26 -12.40
CA LYS A 102 2.38 -4.03 -12.86
C LYS A 102 3.65 -3.47 -12.24
N GLY A 103 4.27 -4.26 -11.34
CA GLY A 103 5.47 -3.81 -10.63
C GLY A 103 5.18 -2.64 -9.70
N THR A 104 6.16 -1.77 -9.48
CA THR A 104 6.04 -0.60 -8.59
C THR A 104 5.67 0.69 -9.34
N GLU A 105 5.53 0.63 -10.65
CA GLU A 105 5.19 1.79 -11.48
C GLU A 105 3.67 2.03 -11.50
N ASN A 106 3.24 3.25 -11.84
CA ASN A 106 1.84 3.60 -12.09
C ASN A 106 1.36 3.07 -13.46
N LYS A 107 1.57 1.77 -13.72
CA LYS A 107 1.15 1.07 -14.93
C LYS A 107 0.20 -0.06 -14.55
N PHE A 108 -0.90 -0.18 -15.30
CA PHE A 108 -1.95 -1.15 -15.02
C PHE A 108 -2.20 -2.06 -16.23
N ILE A 109 -2.26 -3.37 -15.98
CA ILE A 109 -2.71 -4.38 -16.95
C ILE A 109 -4.21 -4.63 -16.73
N SER A 110 -4.95 -4.89 -17.80
CA SER A 110 -6.39 -5.15 -17.73
C SER A 110 -6.72 -6.61 -17.97
N PHE A 111 -7.51 -7.20 -17.07
CA PHE A 111 -8.07 -8.55 -17.19
C PHE A 111 -9.60 -8.45 -17.33
N LEU A 112 -10.19 -9.34 -18.13
CA LEU A 112 -11.64 -9.46 -18.28
C LEU A 112 -12.08 -10.69 -17.48
N PRO A 113 -13.06 -10.58 -16.57
CA PRO A 113 -13.68 -11.75 -15.96
C PRO A 113 -14.37 -12.59 -17.04
N GLU A 114 -14.20 -13.91 -16.99
CA GLU A 114 -14.93 -14.84 -17.85
C GLU A 114 -16.38 -14.99 -17.36
N ASP A 115 -16.58 -14.95 -16.05
CA ASP A 115 -17.88 -15.06 -15.40
C ASP A 115 -18.53 -13.70 -15.14
N ASN A 116 -19.87 -13.69 -15.14
CA ASN A 116 -20.66 -12.49 -14.79
C ASN A 116 -20.76 -12.21 -13.28
N GLN A 117 -20.04 -12.98 -12.44
CA GLN A 117 -20.05 -12.85 -10.98
C GLN A 117 -18.92 -11.92 -10.47
N TRP A 118 -18.61 -10.87 -11.21
CA TRP A 118 -17.52 -9.93 -10.88
C TRP A 118 -17.97 -8.77 -9.98
N ILE A 119 -19.28 -8.60 -9.77
CA ILE A 119 -19.81 -7.56 -8.89
C ILE A 119 -19.37 -7.86 -7.47
N ASP A 120 -18.91 -6.82 -6.75
CA ASP A 120 -18.54 -6.89 -5.33
C ASP A 120 -17.40 -7.88 -4.99
N ILE A 121 -16.58 -8.34 -5.95
CA ILE A 121 -15.46 -9.27 -5.66
C ILE A 121 -14.40 -8.72 -4.70
N PHE A 122 -14.34 -7.40 -4.51
CA PHE A 122 -13.46 -6.73 -3.55
C PHE A 122 -14.18 -6.29 -2.29
N LYS A 123 -15.49 -6.57 -2.19
CA LYS A 123 -16.26 -6.24 -0.99
C LYS A 123 -15.87 -7.19 0.13
N GLY A 124 -15.29 -6.63 1.19
CA GLY A 124 -14.96 -7.36 2.40
C GLY A 124 -16.20 -7.75 3.21
N LEU A 125 -15.97 -8.31 4.40
CA LEU A 125 -17.02 -8.74 5.34
C LEU A 125 -17.73 -7.59 6.08
N SER A 126 -17.51 -6.34 5.67
CA SER A 126 -18.02 -5.13 6.32
C SER A 126 -19.48 -4.84 6.00
#